data_AF-A0A6B1D5U7-F1
#
_entry.id   AF-A0A6B1D5U7-F1
#
_cell.length_a   1.000
_cell.length_b   1.000
_cell.length_c   1.000
_cell.angle_alpha   90.00
_cell.angle_beta   90.00
_cell.angle_gamma   90.00
#
_symmetry.space_group_name_H-M   'P 1'
#
loop_
_entity.id
_entity.type
_entity.pdbx_description
1 polymer ?
#
loop_
_entity_poly.entity_id
_entity_poly.type
_entity_poly.pdbx_seq_one_letter_code
_entity_poly.pdbx_strand_id
1 'polypeptide(L)'
;MNIPWRPRVWSQGSADGGDLLSYPSLPELDSFYRELQDEFPGYVALEKAGHSVQGRPIRLLTITDRDTSGEDKQRVLMVGQEHGQERSAGIALLELARWLVTPAAAEIRRRQRIGLMPVINPDSWEALRFNNVNDVNLYADYSLDREPTQPESQAVAEVLAKLQPELFCSLHGTEFGWKYRMGESNGFSWTTSQFDRAHSRLFIEEINRAAESAGFPQDRGEEEAERILPWLPGNIHHSYYSGQRITSCVHAYHRYHTLANTMEVHHPLSGLIRCRRMLELGNQPWRTESVAGYPVRTMFQQDETFVAAYGQTAAERRASRVELWAHTNQFVVARGVNEPVGMALNAFSLDPEDYDRWRSLEIDTFLQQKENELELDLSEIRALRRRHSRFQSLRCDQIKPNANTKEGPLLRTASQGLALRLRLPNRSTIRRVWLDGRPMALSSGDGYESWHTASGFTVLQINIPPQADVGLFQRHFVVATYEAPRTDLGSLGMRNGLA
;
A
#
# COMPACT_ATOMS: atom_id res chain seq x y z
N MET A 1 -10.89 -37.24 3.29
CA MET A 1 -10.07 -37.30 2.06
C MET A 1 -8.62 -37.32 2.48
N ASN A 2 -7.85 -38.31 1.99
CA ASN A 2 -6.47 -38.58 2.41
C ASN A 2 -5.52 -37.72 1.58
N ILE A 3 -4.98 -36.66 2.19
CA ILE A 3 -3.84 -35.90 1.66
C ILE A 3 -2.57 -36.68 2.08
N PRO A 4 -1.76 -37.25 1.17
CA PRO A 4 -0.47 -37.85 1.51
C PRO A 4 0.62 -36.77 1.55
N TRP A 5 0.45 -35.79 2.43
CA TRP A 5 1.52 -35.12 3.16
C TRP A 5 0.90 -34.59 4.44
N ARG A 6 1.10 -35.33 5.53
CA ARG A 6 0.81 -34.86 6.88
C ARG A 6 1.95 -33.93 7.26
N PRO A 7 1.71 -32.70 7.73
CA PRO A 7 2.72 -32.04 8.54
C PRO A 7 3.04 -33.03 9.66
N ARG A 8 4.30 -33.42 9.84
CA ARG A 8 4.71 -33.86 11.18
C ARG A 8 4.28 -32.71 12.07
N VAL A 9 3.31 -32.97 12.94
CA VAL A 9 2.72 -32.00 13.83
C VAL A 9 3.88 -31.21 14.42
N TRP A 10 3.95 -29.91 14.17
CA TRP A 10 4.87 -29.00 14.86
C TRP A 10 4.34 -28.83 16.30
N SER A 11 4.26 -29.94 17.04
CA SER A 11 3.86 -29.98 18.44
C SER A 11 5.04 -29.51 19.27
N GLN A 12 4.79 -28.54 20.15
CA GLN A 12 5.72 -28.22 21.22
C GLN A 12 6.04 -29.50 22.02
N GLY A 13 7.33 -29.86 22.04
CA GLY A 13 8.01 -30.65 23.07
C GLY A 13 7.46 -32.04 23.41
N SER A 14 8.22 -33.08 23.03
CA SER A 14 8.63 -34.08 24.03
C SER A 14 10.05 -33.74 24.46
N ALA A 15 10.31 -33.74 25.77
CA ALA A 15 11.58 -33.37 26.40
C ALA A 15 12.76 -34.33 26.10
N ASP A 16 12.58 -35.26 25.16
CA ASP A 16 13.57 -36.26 24.79
C ASP A 16 14.06 -35.91 23.38
N GLY A 17 15.23 -35.24 23.31
CA GLY A 17 15.80 -34.63 22.11
C GLY A 17 16.15 -35.58 20.97
N GLY A 18 15.14 -36.05 20.23
CA GLY A 18 15.34 -36.94 19.08
C GLY A 18 14.15 -37.04 18.12
N ASP A 19 13.79 -35.94 17.47
CA ASP A 19 13.48 -35.89 16.02
C ASP A 19 13.22 -34.42 15.64
N LEU A 20 14.28 -33.72 15.26
CA LEU A 20 14.21 -32.35 14.76
C LEU A 20 13.45 -32.35 13.43
N LEU A 21 12.40 -31.55 13.40
CA LEU A 21 11.66 -31.11 12.23
C LEU A 21 12.51 -31.03 10.95
N SER A 22 12.24 -31.90 9.97
CA SER A 22 12.94 -31.91 8.68
C SER A 22 12.23 -31.04 7.65
N TYR A 23 12.96 -30.11 7.03
CA TYR A 23 12.48 -29.35 5.87
C TYR A 23 12.32 -30.25 4.64
N PRO A 24 11.33 -29.97 3.75
CA PRO A 24 11.16 -30.71 2.50
C PRO A 24 12.36 -30.50 1.57
N SER A 25 12.68 -31.51 0.77
CA SER A 25 13.61 -31.41 -0.35
C SER A 25 12.99 -30.62 -1.53
N LEU A 26 13.82 -30.19 -2.49
CA LEU A 26 13.32 -29.50 -3.68
C LEU A 26 12.29 -30.35 -4.49
N PRO A 27 12.48 -31.67 -4.68
CA PRO A 27 11.46 -32.52 -5.32
C PRO A 27 10.15 -32.61 -4.53
N GLU A 28 10.20 -32.64 -3.20
CA GLU A 28 8.99 -32.64 -2.35
C GLU A 28 8.25 -31.31 -2.43
N LEU A 29 8.96 -30.18 -2.48
CA LEU A 29 8.36 -28.86 -2.74
C LEU A 29 7.64 -28.83 -4.09
N ASP A 30 8.30 -29.31 -5.14
CA ASP A 30 7.73 -29.37 -6.48
C ASP A 30 6.50 -30.29 -6.54
N SER A 31 6.51 -31.39 -5.79
CA SER A 31 5.36 -32.31 -5.67
C SER A 31 4.20 -31.64 -4.95
N PHE A 32 4.47 -30.96 -3.82
CA PHE A 32 3.47 -30.19 -3.09
C PHE A 32 2.75 -29.15 -3.98
N TYR A 33 3.49 -28.40 -4.80
CA TYR A 33 2.89 -27.41 -5.68
C TYR A 33 1.96 -28.02 -6.74
N ARG A 34 2.37 -29.15 -7.33
CA ARG A 34 1.56 -29.85 -8.34
C ARG A 34 0.32 -30.46 -7.73
N GLU A 35 0.46 -31.13 -6.59
CA GLU A 35 -0.68 -31.70 -5.85
C GLU A 35 -1.71 -30.63 -5.50
N LEU A 36 -1.27 -29.47 -5.00
CA LEU A 36 -2.19 -28.38 -4.66
C LEU A 36 -2.93 -27.83 -5.89
N GLN A 37 -2.26 -27.75 -7.04
CA GLN A 37 -2.90 -27.35 -8.30
C GLN A 37 -3.91 -28.40 -8.79
N ASP A 38 -3.52 -29.68 -8.77
CA ASP A 38 -4.31 -30.78 -9.31
C ASP A 38 -5.55 -31.05 -8.45
N GLU A 39 -5.45 -30.90 -7.13
CA GLU A 39 -6.59 -31.05 -6.21
C GLU A 39 -7.51 -29.82 -6.22
N PHE A 40 -6.97 -28.61 -6.42
CA PHE A 40 -7.75 -27.37 -6.38
C PHE A 40 -7.57 -26.51 -7.66
N PRO A 41 -7.85 -27.03 -8.86
CA PRO A 41 -7.59 -26.33 -10.13
C PRO A 41 -8.46 -25.08 -10.32
N GLY A 42 -9.63 -25.03 -9.67
CA GLY A 42 -10.50 -23.85 -9.61
C GLY A 42 -9.90 -22.69 -8.81
N TYR A 43 -8.90 -22.95 -7.96
CA TYR A 43 -8.29 -21.94 -7.09
C TYR A 43 -6.81 -21.68 -7.35
N VAL A 44 -6.06 -22.69 -7.76
CA VAL A 44 -4.60 -22.68 -7.77
C VAL A 44 -4.08 -22.77 -9.20
N ALA A 45 -3.12 -21.92 -9.55
CA ALA A 45 -2.34 -22.01 -10.77
C ALA A 45 -0.86 -22.03 -10.41
N LEU A 46 -0.10 -22.97 -10.97
CA LEU A 46 1.34 -23.08 -10.82
C LEU A 46 2.04 -22.62 -12.09
N GLU A 47 2.90 -21.62 -11.96
CA GLU A 47 3.71 -21.09 -13.05
C GLU A 47 5.21 -21.21 -12.70
N LYS A 48 6.05 -21.39 -13.71
CA LYS A 48 7.49 -21.14 -13.59
C LYS A 48 7.71 -19.64 -13.84
N ALA A 49 8.04 -18.89 -12.79
CA ALA A 49 8.29 -17.45 -12.88
C ALA A 49 9.70 -17.14 -13.41
N GLY A 50 10.65 -18.05 -13.22
CA GLY A 50 12.03 -17.87 -13.66
C GLY A 50 12.89 -19.09 -13.37
N HIS A 51 14.20 -18.89 -13.32
CA HIS A 51 15.15 -19.91 -12.90
C HIS A 51 16.26 -19.30 -12.05
N SER A 52 16.89 -20.12 -11.21
CA SER A 52 18.13 -19.75 -10.52
C SER A 52 19.34 -19.75 -11.44
N VAL A 53 20.50 -19.34 -10.93
CA VAL A 53 21.79 -19.41 -11.66
C VAL A 53 22.10 -20.84 -12.12
N GLN A 54 21.81 -21.87 -11.32
CA GLN A 54 22.00 -23.27 -11.71
C GLN A 54 20.82 -23.86 -12.50
N GLY A 55 19.90 -23.02 -12.99
CA GLY A 55 18.80 -23.42 -13.86
C GLY A 55 17.62 -24.10 -13.15
N ARG A 56 17.57 -24.09 -11.81
CA ARG A 56 16.44 -24.65 -11.05
C ARG A 56 15.22 -23.75 -11.17
N PRO A 57 13.99 -24.30 -11.28
CA PRO A 57 12.80 -23.48 -11.48
C PRO A 57 12.44 -22.68 -10.23
N ILE A 58 12.11 -21.40 -10.42
CA ILE A 58 11.47 -20.56 -9.41
C ILE A 58 9.97 -20.60 -9.67
N ARG A 59 9.18 -20.96 -8.65
CA ARG A 59 7.75 -21.25 -8.77
C ARG A 59 6.91 -20.07 -8.25
N LEU A 60 5.83 -19.78 -8.97
CA LEU A 60 4.77 -18.88 -8.54
C LEU A 60 3.47 -19.67 -8.42
N LEU A 61 2.88 -19.72 -7.23
CA LEU A 61 1.50 -20.15 -7.04
C LEU A 61 0.59 -18.93 -7.07
N THR A 62 -0.31 -18.86 -8.03
CA THR A 62 -1.43 -17.92 -7.99
C THR A 62 -2.63 -18.61 -7.35
N ILE A 63 -3.13 -18.09 -6.24
CA ILE A 63 -4.30 -18.60 -5.52
C ILE A 63 -5.40 -17.54 -5.51
N THR A 64 -6.56 -17.87 -6.09
CA THR A 64 -7.71 -16.97 -6.21
C THR A 64 -8.95 -17.74 -6.64
N ASP A 65 -10.15 -17.22 -6.37
CA ASP A 65 -11.39 -17.83 -6.88
C ASP A 65 -11.59 -17.49 -8.36
N ARG A 66 -11.40 -18.44 -9.27
CA ARG A 66 -11.46 -18.18 -10.72
C ARG A 66 -12.86 -17.88 -11.25
N ASP A 67 -13.91 -18.16 -10.47
CA ASP A 67 -15.30 -17.91 -10.86
C ASP A 67 -15.75 -16.48 -10.59
N THR A 68 -14.88 -15.67 -9.95
CA THR A 68 -15.13 -14.26 -9.68
C THR A 68 -14.25 -13.37 -10.54
N SER A 69 -14.80 -12.23 -11.00
CA SER A 69 -14.10 -11.29 -11.86
C SER A 69 -12.76 -10.85 -11.24
N GLY A 70 -11.71 -10.81 -12.06
CA GLY A 70 -10.40 -10.31 -11.65
C GLY A 70 -10.36 -8.79 -11.44
N GLU A 71 -11.32 -8.05 -12.02
CA GLU A 71 -11.36 -6.59 -11.98
C GLU A 71 -11.53 -6.05 -10.55
N ASP A 72 -12.28 -6.75 -9.71
CA ASP A 72 -12.53 -6.34 -8.32
C ASP A 72 -11.56 -6.93 -7.31
N LYS A 73 -10.52 -7.64 -7.78
CA LYS A 73 -9.56 -8.28 -6.89
C LYS A 73 -8.38 -7.41 -6.56
N GLN A 74 -8.06 -7.30 -5.27
CA GLN A 74 -6.75 -6.83 -4.82
C GLN A 74 -5.68 -7.86 -5.22
N ARG A 75 -4.46 -7.41 -5.51
CA ARG A 75 -3.33 -8.26 -5.86
C ARG A 75 -2.33 -8.25 -4.72
N VAL A 76 -1.88 -9.43 -4.34
CA VAL A 76 -0.92 -9.64 -3.27
C VAL A 76 0.22 -10.48 -3.82
N LEU A 77 1.45 -10.16 -3.43
CA LEU A 77 2.60 -11.02 -3.64
C LEU A 77 3.32 -11.26 -2.33
N MET A 78 3.61 -12.51 -1.99
CA MET A 78 4.44 -12.87 -0.85
C MET A 78 5.59 -13.76 -1.31
N VAL A 79 6.81 -13.36 -0.99
CA VAL A 79 8.03 -14.10 -1.33
C VAL A 79 8.71 -14.56 -0.05
N GLY A 80 9.35 -15.73 -0.12
CA GLY A 80 10.14 -16.26 0.98
C GLY A 80 11.47 -16.74 0.46
N GLN A 81 12.45 -16.81 1.37
CA GLN A 81 13.74 -17.41 1.10
C GLN A 81 14.49 -16.75 -0.09
N GLU A 82 14.53 -15.41 -0.10
CA GLU A 82 15.55 -14.66 -0.83
C GLU A 82 16.95 -15.03 -0.28
N HIS A 83 17.04 -15.35 1.02
CA HIS A 83 18.19 -16.00 1.63
C HIS A 83 17.97 -17.51 1.81
N GLY A 84 18.86 -18.34 1.28
CA GLY A 84 18.65 -19.80 1.20
C GLY A 84 18.50 -20.52 2.54
N GLN A 85 19.23 -20.10 3.57
CA GLN A 85 19.13 -20.70 4.91
C GLN A 85 17.85 -20.32 5.68
N GLU A 86 17.05 -19.37 5.22
CA GLU A 86 15.92 -18.83 5.97
C GLU A 86 14.62 -19.62 5.74
N ARG A 87 14.70 -20.95 5.87
CA ARG A 87 13.66 -21.88 5.39
C ARG A 87 12.31 -21.77 6.12
N SER A 88 12.29 -21.30 7.36
CA SER A 88 11.04 -21.05 8.11
C SER A 88 10.09 -20.08 7.40
N ALA A 89 10.61 -19.08 6.67
CA ALA A 89 9.81 -18.18 5.83
C ALA A 89 9.12 -18.93 4.69
N GLY A 90 9.87 -19.77 3.97
CA GLY A 90 9.34 -20.62 2.92
C GLY A 90 8.24 -21.54 3.45
N ILE A 91 8.47 -22.22 4.58
CA ILE A 91 7.47 -23.08 5.22
C ILE A 91 6.19 -22.33 5.59
N ALA A 92 6.29 -21.11 6.13
CA ALA A 92 5.12 -20.30 6.44
C ALA A 92 4.25 -20.04 5.19
N LEU A 93 4.88 -19.81 4.03
CA LEU A 93 4.15 -19.63 2.76
C LEU A 93 3.55 -20.92 2.21
N LEU A 94 4.18 -22.08 2.43
CA LEU A 94 3.59 -23.38 2.07
C LEU A 94 2.34 -23.67 2.93
N GLU A 95 2.43 -23.41 4.23
CA GLU A 95 1.29 -23.56 5.15
C GLU A 95 0.17 -22.56 4.81
N LEU A 96 0.53 -21.33 4.40
CA LEU A 96 -0.44 -20.36 3.90
C LEU A 96 -1.14 -20.87 2.64
N ALA A 97 -0.40 -21.46 1.69
CA ALA A 97 -0.98 -22.05 0.48
C ALA A 97 -1.99 -23.16 0.80
N ARG A 98 -1.67 -24.04 1.76
CA ARG A 98 -2.60 -25.07 2.27
C ARG A 98 -3.84 -24.46 2.91
N TRP A 99 -3.68 -23.42 3.72
CA TRP A 99 -4.82 -22.75 4.34
C TRP A 99 -5.70 -22.04 3.31
N LEU A 100 -5.09 -21.42 2.29
CA LEU A 100 -5.78 -20.63 1.28
C LEU A 100 -6.73 -21.45 0.40
N VAL A 101 -6.60 -22.77 0.32
CA VAL A 101 -7.56 -23.64 -0.40
C VAL A 101 -8.74 -24.10 0.48
N THR A 102 -8.70 -23.85 1.79
CA THR A 102 -9.78 -24.25 2.71
C THR A 102 -11.02 -23.36 2.59
N PRO A 103 -12.20 -23.80 3.07
CA PRO A 103 -13.40 -22.96 3.11
C PRO A 103 -13.23 -21.66 3.91
N ALA A 104 -12.38 -21.65 4.94
CA ALA A 104 -12.14 -20.47 5.78
C ALA A 104 -11.53 -19.28 5.00
N ALA A 105 -10.84 -19.56 3.90
CA ALA A 105 -10.22 -18.53 3.04
C ALA A 105 -11.09 -18.14 1.83
N ALA A 106 -12.34 -18.59 1.75
CA ALA A 106 -13.19 -18.37 0.56
C ALA A 106 -13.39 -16.89 0.22
N GLU A 107 -13.66 -16.03 1.21
CA GLU A 107 -13.84 -14.60 0.97
C GLU A 107 -12.54 -13.91 0.54
N ILE A 108 -11.40 -14.37 1.07
CA ILE A 108 -10.08 -13.91 0.64
C ILE A 108 -9.84 -14.27 -0.82
N ARG A 109 -10.12 -15.51 -1.23
CA ARG A 109 -9.99 -15.94 -2.64
C ARG A 109 -10.93 -15.18 -3.59
N ARG A 110 -12.15 -14.85 -3.15
CA ARG A 110 -13.10 -14.05 -3.96
C ARG A 110 -12.62 -12.63 -4.19
N ARG A 111 -12.04 -12.00 -3.17
CA ARG A 111 -11.67 -10.57 -3.18
C ARG A 111 -10.21 -10.31 -3.57
N GLN A 112 -9.37 -11.35 -3.63
CA GLN A 112 -7.94 -11.19 -3.83
C GLN A 112 -7.36 -12.23 -4.78
N ARG A 113 -6.32 -11.81 -5.50
CA ARG A 113 -5.42 -12.66 -6.29
C ARG A 113 -4.07 -12.68 -5.60
N ILE A 114 -3.72 -13.82 -5.03
CA ILE A 114 -2.53 -13.97 -4.17
C ILE A 114 -1.46 -14.75 -4.92
N GLY A 115 -0.32 -14.12 -5.16
CA GLY A 115 0.90 -14.77 -5.64
C GLY A 115 1.77 -15.19 -4.47
N LEU A 116 2.19 -16.45 -4.43
CA LEU A 116 3.16 -16.96 -3.47
C LEU A 116 4.40 -17.49 -4.21
N MET A 117 5.58 -17.07 -3.78
CA MET A 117 6.86 -17.60 -4.26
C MET A 117 7.68 -18.05 -3.04
N PRO A 118 7.46 -19.28 -2.53
CA PRO A 118 8.01 -19.71 -1.24
C PRO A 118 9.54 -19.87 -1.22
N VAL A 119 10.15 -20.12 -2.39
CA VAL A 119 11.57 -20.45 -2.56
C VAL A 119 12.13 -19.66 -3.73
N ILE A 120 12.73 -18.51 -3.44
CA ILE A 120 13.38 -17.65 -4.45
C ILE A 120 14.80 -18.12 -4.76
N ASN A 121 15.53 -18.64 -3.76
CA ASN A 121 16.90 -19.13 -3.90
C ASN A 121 16.98 -20.67 -3.79
N PRO A 122 16.44 -21.43 -4.78
CA PRO A 122 16.44 -22.88 -4.72
C PRO A 122 17.85 -23.48 -4.75
N ASP A 123 18.85 -22.77 -5.29
CA ASP A 123 20.23 -23.25 -5.32
C ASP A 123 20.85 -23.33 -3.92
N SER A 124 20.35 -22.51 -3.00
CA SER A 124 20.84 -22.44 -1.63
C SER A 124 19.92 -23.13 -0.63
N TRP A 125 18.82 -23.75 -1.07
CA TRP A 125 17.85 -24.45 -0.23
C TRP A 125 18.48 -25.60 0.57
N GLU A 126 19.25 -26.46 -0.09
CA GLU A 126 19.92 -27.60 0.55
C GLU A 126 21.33 -27.22 1.04
N ALA A 127 21.97 -26.26 0.39
CA ALA A 127 23.31 -25.80 0.75
C ALA A 127 23.32 -24.88 1.99
N LEU A 128 22.16 -24.41 2.43
CA LEU A 128 21.97 -23.51 3.59
C LEU A 128 22.87 -22.28 3.52
N ARG A 129 22.98 -21.70 2.32
CA ARG A 129 23.71 -20.45 2.12
C ARG A 129 22.77 -19.27 2.29
N PHE A 130 23.31 -18.18 2.84
CA PHE A 130 22.59 -16.92 2.92
C PHE A 130 22.42 -16.30 1.52
N ASN A 131 23.52 -16.07 0.79
CA ASN A 131 23.51 -15.54 -0.57
C ASN A 131 23.15 -16.61 -1.63
N ASN A 132 22.92 -16.19 -2.88
CA ASN A 132 22.85 -17.13 -4.01
C ASN A 132 24.24 -17.73 -4.35
N VAL A 133 24.32 -18.57 -5.37
CA VAL A 133 25.59 -19.23 -5.76
C VAL A 133 26.65 -18.28 -6.31
N ASN A 134 26.27 -17.07 -6.73
CA ASN A 134 27.20 -16.00 -7.14
C ASN A 134 27.62 -15.12 -5.95
N ASP A 135 27.27 -15.51 -4.72
CA ASP A 135 27.52 -14.77 -3.49
C ASP A 135 26.86 -13.38 -3.44
N VAL A 136 25.71 -13.23 -4.11
CA VAL A 136 24.89 -12.01 -4.07
C VAL A 136 23.75 -12.18 -3.09
N ASN A 137 23.55 -11.17 -2.24
CA ASN A 137 22.37 -11.05 -1.39
C ASN A 137 21.17 -10.63 -2.26
N LEU A 138 20.28 -11.57 -2.56
CA LEU A 138 19.12 -11.35 -3.43
C LEU A 138 18.14 -10.31 -2.87
N TYR A 139 17.91 -10.29 -1.56
CA TYR A 139 17.04 -9.31 -0.90
C TYR A 139 17.48 -7.87 -1.14
N ALA A 140 18.77 -7.66 -1.41
CA ALA A 140 19.40 -6.35 -1.59
C ALA A 140 19.96 -6.11 -3.01
N ASP A 141 19.57 -6.92 -4.00
CA ASP A 141 20.04 -6.88 -5.39
C ASP A 141 19.21 -5.92 -6.29
N TYR A 142 18.35 -5.08 -5.69
CA TYR A 142 17.46 -4.20 -6.43
C TYR A 142 18.05 -2.81 -6.61
N SER A 143 17.45 -2.04 -7.50
CA SER A 143 17.70 -0.62 -7.66
C SER A 143 16.42 0.13 -8.05
N LEU A 144 16.46 1.47 -8.04
CA LEU A 144 15.30 2.28 -8.41
C LEU A 144 15.11 2.36 -9.93
N ASP A 145 16.20 2.30 -10.71
CA ASP A 145 16.21 2.63 -12.14
C ASP A 145 16.77 1.53 -13.05
N ARG A 146 17.34 0.45 -12.49
CA ARG A 146 17.87 -0.69 -13.24
C ARG A 146 17.25 -2.00 -12.77
N GLU A 147 17.23 -2.96 -13.68
CA GLU A 147 16.85 -4.33 -13.36
C GLU A 147 17.85 -4.97 -12.38
N PRO A 148 17.41 -5.91 -11.52
CA PRO A 148 18.29 -6.67 -10.65
C PRO A 148 19.35 -7.46 -11.43
N THR A 149 20.47 -7.79 -10.78
CA THR A 149 21.60 -8.43 -11.48
C THR A 149 21.48 -9.95 -11.56
N GLN A 150 20.75 -10.57 -10.61
CA GLN A 150 20.62 -12.02 -10.52
C GLN A 150 19.32 -12.52 -11.14
N PRO A 151 19.32 -13.70 -11.78
CA PRO A 151 18.12 -14.26 -12.41
C PRO A 151 17.01 -14.55 -11.39
N GLU A 152 17.37 -14.86 -10.13
CA GLU A 152 16.39 -15.03 -9.05
C GLU A 152 15.65 -13.72 -8.73
N SER A 153 16.39 -12.63 -8.56
CA SER A 153 15.84 -11.30 -8.27
C SER A 153 15.03 -10.76 -9.47
N GLN A 154 15.49 -11.01 -10.69
CA GLN A 154 14.76 -10.66 -11.92
C GLN A 154 13.40 -11.36 -11.99
N ALA A 155 13.32 -12.65 -11.61
CA ALA A 155 12.04 -13.35 -11.56
C ALA A 155 11.03 -12.69 -10.60
N VAL A 156 11.49 -12.19 -9.44
CA VAL A 156 10.63 -11.44 -8.51
C VAL A 156 10.24 -10.09 -9.10
N ALA A 157 11.18 -9.35 -9.69
CA ALA A 157 10.93 -8.05 -10.31
C ALA A 157 9.93 -8.14 -11.48
N GLU A 158 10.01 -9.17 -12.32
CA GLU A 158 9.07 -9.43 -13.41
C GLU A 158 7.67 -9.72 -12.88
N VAL A 159 7.55 -10.53 -11.82
CA VAL A 159 6.25 -10.80 -11.18
C VAL A 159 5.68 -9.52 -10.56
N LEU A 160 6.50 -8.70 -9.90
CA LEU A 160 6.10 -7.39 -9.38
C LEU A 160 5.61 -6.47 -10.50
N ALA A 161 6.32 -6.40 -11.63
CA ALA A 161 5.94 -5.59 -12.78
C ALA A 161 4.63 -6.05 -13.42
N LYS A 162 4.41 -7.36 -13.51
CA LYS A 162 3.17 -7.95 -14.04
C LYS A 162 1.98 -7.74 -13.09
N LEU A 163 2.19 -7.88 -11.78
CA LEU A 163 1.12 -7.82 -10.79
C LEU A 163 0.79 -6.39 -10.35
N GLN A 164 1.79 -5.54 -10.16
CA GLN A 164 1.68 -4.22 -9.53
C GLN A 164 0.82 -4.30 -8.24
N PRO A 165 1.24 -5.11 -7.26
CA PRO A 165 0.35 -5.53 -6.17
C PRO A 165 -0.03 -4.38 -5.24
N GLU A 166 -1.13 -4.53 -4.53
CA GLU A 166 -1.49 -3.62 -3.43
C GLU A 166 -0.70 -3.94 -2.15
N LEU A 167 -0.35 -5.22 -1.93
CA LEU A 167 0.50 -5.68 -0.84
C LEU A 167 1.64 -6.53 -1.40
N PHE A 168 2.87 -6.21 -1.00
CA PHE A 168 4.03 -7.07 -1.22
C PHE A 168 4.69 -7.37 0.11
N CYS A 169 4.91 -8.65 0.38
CA CYS A 169 5.55 -9.10 1.60
C CYS A 169 6.81 -9.91 1.29
N SER A 170 7.97 -9.47 1.80
CA SER A 170 9.18 -10.30 1.84
C SER A 170 9.31 -10.95 3.22
N LEU A 171 9.32 -12.28 3.24
CA LEU A 171 9.47 -13.08 4.45
C LEU A 171 10.92 -13.56 4.55
N HIS A 172 11.53 -13.17 5.66
CA HIS A 172 12.81 -13.65 6.14
C HIS A 172 12.61 -14.59 7.31
N GLY A 173 13.66 -15.30 7.69
CA GLY A 173 13.52 -16.44 8.58
C GLY A 173 14.82 -16.93 9.15
N THR A 174 14.70 -18.02 9.87
CA THR A 174 15.86 -18.81 10.31
C THR A 174 15.72 -20.26 9.84
N GLU A 175 16.76 -21.01 10.14
CA GLU A 175 16.88 -22.45 9.94
C GLU A 175 16.61 -23.18 11.25
N PHE A 176 15.82 -24.26 11.22
CA PHE A 176 15.59 -25.10 12.39
C PHE A 176 16.90 -25.67 12.92
N GLY A 177 17.15 -25.47 14.22
CA GLY A 177 18.35 -26.02 14.88
C GLY A 177 19.53 -25.05 15.01
N TRP A 178 19.39 -23.79 14.60
CA TRP A 178 20.38 -22.77 14.94
C TRP A 178 20.43 -22.52 16.45
N LYS A 179 21.65 -22.38 16.99
CA LYS A 179 21.90 -22.14 18.42
C LYS A 179 21.45 -20.75 18.90
N TYR A 180 21.07 -19.86 17.99
CA TYR A 180 20.64 -18.49 18.29
C TYR A 180 19.15 -18.33 18.01
N ARG A 181 18.45 -17.63 18.93
CA ARG A 181 17.08 -17.17 18.69
C ARG A 181 17.12 -16.02 17.69
N MET A 182 16.28 -16.09 16.66
CA MET A 182 15.93 -14.91 15.87
C MET A 182 14.73 -14.24 16.51
N GLY A 183 14.79 -12.93 16.72
CA GLY A 183 13.62 -12.14 17.14
C GLY A 183 12.60 -12.09 16.01
N GLU A 184 11.31 -12.27 16.33
CA GLU A 184 10.26 -12.11 15.34
C GLU A 184 9.92 -10.64 15.19
N SER A 185 10.02 -10.13 13.97
CA SER A 185 9.65 -8.77 13.63
C SER A 185 8.63 -8.77 12.50
N ASN A 186 7.87 -7.69 12.40
CA ASN A 186 6.97 -7.45 11.28
C ASN A 186 6.93 -5.95 10.96
N GLY A 187 6.90 -5.63 9.66
CA GLY A 187 7.06 -4.27 9.17
C GLY A 187 8.52 -3.80 9.08
N PHE A 188 9.51 -4.66 9.35
CA PHE A 188 10.96 -4.42 9.19
C PHE A 188 11.80 -5.72 9.26
N SER A 189 13.06 -5.66 8.81
CA SER A 189 14.09 -6.71 9.00
C SER A 189 15.17 -6.25 10.00
N TRP A 190 15.95 -7.15 10.61
CA TRP A 190 17.00 -6.76 11.56
C TRP A 190 18.26 -6.20 10.90
N THR A 191 18.65 -6.74 9.74
CA THR A 191 19.90 -6.37 9.07
C THR A 191 19.76 -5.13 8.20
N THR A 192 18.51 -4.76 7.84
CA THR A 192 18.14 -3.55 7.11
C THR A 192 17.13 -2.70 7.87
N SER A 193 17.06 -2.83 9.20
CA SER A 193 16.08 -2.21 10.14
C SER A 193 15.93 -0.69 10.02
N GLN A 194 16.84 -0.04 9.29
CA GLN A 194 16.83 1.39 9.00
C GLN A 194 16.09 1.76 7.69
N PHE A 195 15.65 0.80 6.84
CA PHE A 195 15.34 1.07 5.41
C PHE A 195 14.04 0.49 4.85
N ASP A 196 13.55 -0.64 5.38
CA ASP A 196 12.40 -1.35 4.82
C ASP A 196 11.24 -1.36 5.80
N ARG A 197 10.45 -0.28 5.76
CA ARG A 197 9.40 0.01 6.74
C ARG A 197 8.07 0.18 6.03
N ALA A 198 7.06 -0.52 6.55
CA ALA A 198 5.70 -0.31 6.08
C ALA A 198 5.23 1.10 6.44
N HIS A 199 4.72 1.86 5.47
CA HIS A 199 4.21 3.22 5.72
C HIS A 199 2.97 3.24 6.62
N SER A 200 2.27 2.11 6.77
CA SER A 200 1.06 2.00 7.59
C SER A 200 1.31 1.29 8.93
N ARG A 201 1.81 2.03 9.92
CA ARG A 201 2.05 1.51 11.29
C ARG A 201 0.85 0.79 11.91
N LEU A 202 -0.36 1.33 11.75
CA LEU A 202 -1.58 0.71 12.31
C LEU A 202 -1.91 -0.62 11.64
N PHE A 203 -1.61 -0.78 10.36
CA PHE A 203 -1.80 -2.05 9.66
C PHE A 203 -0.85 -3.12 10.22
N ILE A 204 0.42 -2.74 10.45
CA ILE A 204 1.43 -3.59 11.10
C ILE A 204 1.05 -3.97 12.52
N GLU A 205 0.55 -3.01 13.30
CA GLU A 205 0.16 -3.25 14.69
C GLU A 205 -0.99 -4.26 14.81
N GLU A 206 -1.97 -4.22 13.90
CA GLU A 206 -3.06 -5.22 13.86
C GLU A 206 -2.56 -6.65 13.55
N ILE A 207 -1.46 -6.76 12.82
CA ILE A 207 -0.80 -8.04 12.53
C ILE A 207 -0.02 -8.51 13.75
N ASN A 208 0.71 -7.59 14.39
CA ASN A 208 1.49 -7.88 15.58
C ASN A 208 0.59 -8.38 16.71
N ARG A 209 -0.54 -7.72 16.93
CA ARG A 209 -1.55 -8.13 17.92
C ARG A 209 -2.09 -9.54 17.67
N ALA A 210 -2.29 -9.92 16.40
CA ALA A 210 -2.75 -11.26 16.06
C ALA A 210 -1.71 -12.33 16.42
N ALA A 211 -0.43 -12.06 16.16
CA ALA A 211 0.67 -12.96 16.53
C ALA A 211 0.87 -13.02 18.06
N GLU A 212 0.89 -11.88 18.74
CA GLU A 212 1.02 -11.77 20.20
C GLU A 212 -0.13 -12.48 20.92
N SER A 213 -1.37 -12.33 20.43
CA SER A 213 -2.55 -13.03 20.98
C SER A 213 -2.47 -14.55 20.81
N ALA A 214 -1.68 -15.02 19.84
CA ALA A 214 -1.40 -16.44 19.64
C ALA A 214 -0.14 -16.93 20.38
N GLY A 215 0.48 -16.08 21.20
CA GLY A 215 1.67 -16.42 21.99
C GLY A 215 3.00 -16.21 21.27
N PHE A 216 3.02 -15.52 20.13
CA PHE A 216 4.23 -15.21 19.38
C PHE A 216 4.60 -13.72 19.56
N PRO A 217 5.54 -13.38 20.47
CA PRO A 217 5.92 -11.99 20.71
C PRO A 217 6.49 -11.35 19.45
N GLN A 218 6.18 -10.07 19.22
CA GLN A 218 6.65 -9.32 18.06
C GLN A 218 7.44 -8.09 18.47
N ASP A 219 8.62 -7.96 17.90
CA ASP A 219 9.40 -6.74 17.98
C ASP A 219 8.83 -5.69 17.02
N ARG A 220 8.85 -4.43 17.47
CA ARG A 220 8.39 -3.25 16.72
C ARG A 220 9.60 -2.41 16.39
N GLY A 221 9.93 -2.27 15.11
CA GLY A 221 11.19 -1.62 14.82
C GLY A 221 11.15 -0.09 15.05
N GLU A 222 9.99 0.56 15.12
CA GLU A 222 9.88 1.97 15.53
C GLU A 222 10.21 2.17 17.01
N GLU A 223 10.08 1.12 17.81
CA GLU A 223 10.32 1.13 19.26
C GLU A 223 11.72 0.64 19.63
N GLU A 224 12.44 -0.02 18.71
CA GLU A 224 13.74 -0.68 18.93
C GLU A 224 14.86 0.25 19.45
N ALA A 225 14.79 1.56 19.15
CA ALA A 225 15.80 2.52 19.60
C ALA A 225 15.22 3.76 20.29
N GLU A 226 13.89 3.88 20.41
CA GLU A 226 13.20 5.12 20.82
C GLU A 226 13.63 6.37 20.01
N ARG A 227 14.04 6.17 18.75
CA ARG A 227 14.58 7.22 17.88
C ARG A 227 13.59 7.60 16.79
N ILE A 228 13.47 8.90 16.55
CA ILE A 228 12.81 9.44 15.35
C ILE A 228 13.81 9.31 14.19
N LEU A 229 13.50 8.47 13.20
CA LEU A 229 14.30 8.36 11.98
C LEU A 229 14.10 9.62 11.11
N PRO A 230 15.17 10.32 10.68
CA PRO A 230 15.04 11.54 9.88
C PRO A 230 14.67 11.26 8.43
N TRP A 231 14.12 12.28 7.76
CA TRP A 231 13.88 12.30 6.33
C TRP A 231 15.18 12.26 5.53
N LEU A 232 15.07 11.72 4.33
CA LEU A 232 16.16 11.35 3.43
C LEU A 232 16.60 12.57 2.59
N PRO A 233 17.80 13.17 2.80
CA PRO A 233 18.25 14.27 1.96
C PRO A 233 18.47 13.77 0.53
N GLY A 234 17.69 14.27 -0.43
CA GLY A 234 17.80 13.81 -1.81
C GLY A 234 16.90 12.63 -2.19
N ASN A 235 15.92 12.23 -1.35
CA ASN A 235 14.92 11.26 -1.79
C ASN A 235 13.52 11.56 -1.22
N ILE A 236 12.71 12.23 -2.04
CA ILE A 236 11.48 12.90 -1.60
C ILE A 236 10.26 12.00 -1.43
N HIS A 237 10.38 10.72 -1.77
CA HIS A 237 9.33 9.73 -1.58
C HIS A 237 9.68 8.72 -0.48
N HIS A 238 10.81 8.91 0.21
CA HIS A 238 11.34 7.94 1.16
C HIS A 238 11.59 8.60 2.51
N SER A 239 10.84 8.21 3.52
CA SER A 239 11.10 8.59 4.91
C SER A 239 12.01 7.57 5.62
N TYR A 240 13.06 7.07 4.95
CA TYR A 240 13.97 6.03 5.50
C TYR A 240 15.37 6.14 4.83
N TYR A 241 16.39 6.77 5.44
CA TYR A 241 17.81 6.80 4.93
C TYR A 241 18.77 6.03 5.84
N SER A 242 19.95 5.56 5.40
CA SER A 242 20.31 4.69 4.26
C SER A 242 21.57 3.88 4.59
N GLY A 243 21.68 2.73 3.94
CA GLY A 243 22.90 2.29 3.27
C GLY A 243 22.62 2.20 1.76
N GLN A 244 23.63 1.85 0.97
CA GLN A 244 23.59 1.89 -0.50
C GLN A 244 22.67 0.84 -1.19
N ARG A 245 21.85 0.07 -0.45
CA ARG A 245 21.17 -1.11 -1.00
C ARG A 245 19.65 -0.94 -0.99
N ILE A 246 19.02 -1.17 -2.14
CA ILE A 246 17.56 -1.14 -2.32
C ILE A 246 17.04 -2.57 -2.20
N THR A 247 15.96 -2.76 -1.43
CA THR A 247 15.33 -4.07 -1.24
C THR A 247 14.18 -4.30 -2.22
N SER A 248 13.71 -5.56 -2.33
CA SER A 248 12.53 -5.92 -3.12
C SER A 248 11.30 -5.09 -2.72
N CYS A 249 11.11 -4.88 -1.42
CA CYS A 249 10.01 -4.09 -0.86
C CYS A 249 10.11 -2.59 -1.20
N VAL A 250 11.30 -2.00 -1.05
CA VAL A 250 11.53 -0.60 -1.44
C VAL A 250 11.33 -0.41 -2.94
N HIS A 251 11.81 -1.36 -3.75
CA HIS A 251 11.58 -1.35 -5.20
C HIS A 251 10.07 -1.39 -5.55
N ALA A 252 9.30 -2.29 -4.92
CA ALA A 252 7.85 -2.42 -5.14
C ALA A 252 7.05 -1.17 -4.69
N TYR A 253 7.43 -0.56 -3.57
CA TYR A 253 6.84 0.70 -3.11
C TYR A 253 7.17 1.83 -4.09
N HIS A 254 8.45 2.00 -4.45
CA HIS A 254 8.88 3.08 -5.34
C HIS A 254 8.20 2.99 -6.72
N ARG A 255 8.09 1.78 -7.30
CA ARG A 255 7.54 1.63 -8.65
C ARG A 255 6.01 1.65 -8.71
N TYR A 256 5.32 1.16 -7.67
CA TYR A 256 3.88 0.85 -7.76
C TYR A 256 3.05 1.35 -6.57
N HIS A 257 3.64 2.09 -5.64
CA HIS A 257 3.02 2.46 -4.36
C HIS A 257 2.42 1.26 -3.62
N THR A 258 3.15 0.15 -3.63
CA THR A 258 2.78 -1.09 -2.95
C THR A 258 2.89 -0.91 -1.44
N LEU A 259 1.94 -1.45 -0.66
CA LEU A 259 2.16 -1.60 0.78
C LEU A 259 3.27 -2.63 0.97
N ALA A 260 4.47 -2.13 1.20
CA ALA A 260 5.65 -2.93 1.48
C ALA A 260 5.57 -3.48 2.91
N ASN A 261 5.87 -4.76 3.08
CA ASN A 261 6.04 -5.37 4.38
C ASN A 261 7.20 -6.34 4.37
N THR A 262 8.09 -6.20 5.34
CA THR A 262 9.16 -7.17 5.57
C THR A 262 8.97 -7.75 6.96
N MET A 263 9.16 -9.06 7.10
CA MET A 263 9.01 -9.73 8.39
C MET A 263 10.06 -10.81 8.61
N GLU A 264 10.42 -11.02 9.86
CA GLU A 264 11.32 -12.08 10.31
C GLU A 264 10.47 -13.18 10.96
N VAL A 265 10.60 -14.40 10.45
CA VAL A 265 9.82 -15.57 10.84
C VAL A 265 10.71 -16.56 11.58
N HIS A 266 10.65 -16.55 12.91
CA HIS A 266 11.31 -17.61 13.68
C HIS A 266 10.49 -18.90 13.62
N HIS A 267 9.19 -18.81 13.92
CA HIS A 267 8.28 -19.95 13.92
C HIS A 267 7.31 -19.90 12.71
N PRO A 268 7.22 -20.93 11.86
CA PRO A 268 6.35 -20.89 10.68
C PRO A 268 4.86 -20.65 11.00
N LEU A 269 4.36 -21.15 12.14
CA LEU A 269 2.99 -20.85 12.59
C LEU A 269 2.77 -19.35 12.84
N SER A 270 3.78 -18.64 13.39
CA SER A 270 3.71 -17.19 13.52
C SER A 270 3.65 -16.52 12.16
N GLY A 271 4.50 -16.93 11.21
CA GLY A 271 4.48 -16.44 9.83
C GLY A 271 3.11 -16.66 9.17
N LEU A 272 2.52 -17.85 9.32
CA LEU A 272 1.17 -18.17 8.83
C LEU A 272 0.12 -17.23 9.42
N ILE A 273 0.11 -17.03 10.73
CA ILE A 273 -0.86 -16.16 11.41
C ILE A 273 -0.75 -14.72 10.90
N ARG A 274 0.48 -14.21 10.77
CA ARG A 274 0.73 -12.85 10.30
C ARG A 274 0.31 -12.67 8.84
N CYS A 275 0.67 -13.60 7.94
CA CYS A 275 0.22 -13.58 6.56
C CYS A 275 -1.31 -13.68 6.42
N ARG A 276 -1.96 -14.57 7.17
CA ARG A 276 -3.43 -14.68 7.20
C ARG A 276 -4.06 -13.36 7.62
N ARG A 277 -3.55 -12.75 8.69
CA ARG A 277 -4.05 -11.47 9.18
C ARG A 277 -3.90 -10.39 8.11
N MET A 278 -2.76 -10.28 7.42
CA MET A 278 -2.59 -9.35 6.30
C MET A 278 -3.65 -9.50 5.21
N LEU A 279 -4.01 -10.73 4.85
CA LEU A 279 -5.03 -11.00 3.84
C LEU A 279 -6.44 -10.66 4.35
N GLU A 280 -6.78 -11.01 5.60
CA GLU A 280 -8.05 -10.64 6.23
C GLU A 280 -8.22 -9.11 6.30
N LEU A 281 -7.15 -8.42 6.70
CA LEU A 281 -7.05 -6.97 6.73
C LEU A 281 -7.25 -6.36 5.33
N GLY A 282 -6.81 -7.01 4.25
CA GLY A 282 -7.06 -6.58 2.87
C GLY A 282 -8.54 -6.64 2.43
N ASN A 283 -9.39 -7.33 3.18
CA ASN A 283 -10.83 -7.46 2.90
C ASN A 283 -11.72 -6.46 3.67
N GLN A 284 -11.13 -5.50 4.37
CA GLN A 284 -11.84 -4.46 5.11
C GLN A 284 -11.39 -3.05 4.68
N PRO A 285 -12.23 -2.02 4.85
CA PRO A 285 -11.81 -0.63 4.66
C PRO A 285 -10.82 -0.18 5.74
N TRP A 286 -9.93 0.75 5.40
CA TRP A 286 -8.88 1.25 6.30
C TRP A 286 -8.93 2.75 6.51
N ARG A 287 -8.83 3.17 7.77
CA ARG A 287 -8.74 4.57 8.23
C ARG A 287 -9.86 5.46 7.68
N THR A 288 -9.63 6.03 6.51
CA THR A 288 -10.49 7.01 5.84
C THR A 288 -11.14 6.44 4.58
N GLU A 289 -10.87 5.20 4.19
CA GLU A 289 -11.45 4.57 3.00
C GLU A 289 -12.89 4.08 3.23
N SER A 290 -13.74 4.21 2.22
CA SER A 290 -15.07 3.60 2.17
C SER A 290 -15.06 2.19 1.57
N VAL A 291 -14.01 1.86 0.81
CA VAL A 291 -13.88 0.58 0.10
C VAL A 291 -12.86 -0.32 0.79
N ALA A 292 -13.12 -1.63 0.78
CA ALA A 292 -12.18 -2.62 1.26
C ALA A 292 -10.94 -2.70 0.36
N GLY A 293 -9.78 -2.90 0.98
CA GLY A 293 -8.50 -3.01 0.28
C GLY A 293 -7.32 -2.59 1.16
N TYR A 294 -6.13 -2.55 0.59
CA TYR A 294 -4.94 -2.11 1.30
C TYR A 294 -4.82 -0.57 1.33
N PRO A 295 -4.19 0.02 2.37
CA PRO A 295 -4.05 1.48 2.51
C PRO A 295 -2.99 2.09 1.56
N VAL A 296 -3.26 2.01 0.25
CA VAL A 296 -2.37 2.46 -0.84
C VAL A 296 -3.05 3.41 -1.83
N ARG A 297 -4.20 3.98 -1.46
CA ARG A 297 -4.99 4.83 -2.36
C ARG A 297 -4.68 6.32 -2.27
N THR A 298 -3.98 6.78 -1.23
CA THR A 298 -3.59 8.19 -1.07
C THR A 298 -2.21 8.39 -1.68
N MET A 299 -2.12 9.22 -2.72
CA MET A 299 -0.85 9.56 -3.38
C MET A 299 -0.19 10.76 -2.73
N PHE A 300 -1.01 11.72 -2.29
CA PHE A 300 -0.57 12.94 -1.63
C PHE A 300 -1.62 13.35 -0.60
N GLN A 301 -1.17 13.83 0.55
CA GLN A 301 -2.02 14.42 1.57
C GLN A 301 -1.34 15.68 2.10
N GLN A 302 -2.12 16.75 2.24
CA GLN A 302 -1.68 17.94 2.95
C GLN A 302 -2.83 18.59 3.72
N ASP A 303 -2.67 18.60 5.06
CA ASP A 303 -3.73 18.77 6.07
C ASP A 303 -5.03 17.99 5.75
N GLU A 304 -6.03 18.66 5.19
CA GLU A 304 -7.37 18.17 4.92
C GLU A 304 -7.59 17.80 3.45
N THR A 305 -6.62 18.06 2.57
CA THR A 305 -6.73 17.83 1.12
C THR A 305 -5.89 16.64 0.70
N PHE A 306 -6.46 15.79 -0.14
CA PHE A 306 -5.82 14.57 -0.61
C PHE A 306 -5.96 14.44 -2.12
N VAL A 307 -4.91 13.88 -2.74
CA VAL A 307 -4.97 13.30 -4.07
C VAL A 307 -4.96 11.79 -3.91
N ALA A 308 -5.93 11.12 -4.50
CA ALA A 308 -6.14 9.69 -4.35
C ALA A 308 -6.38 8.99 -5.69
N ALA A 309 -6.16 7.68 -5.71
CA ALA A 309 -6.43 6.84 -6.86
C ALA A 309 -7.93 6.72 -7.14
N TYR A 310 -8.30 6.89 -8.41
CA TYR A 310 -9.64 6.77 -8.96
C TYR A 310 -9.97 5.33 -9.37
N GLY A 311 -11.25 4.96 -9.30
CA GLY A 311 -11.73 3.70 -9.86
C GLY A 311 -12.85 3.05 -9.05
N GLN A 312 -13.83 2.49 -9.76
CA GLN A 312 -14.94 1.71 -9.20
C GLN A 312 -14.48 0.27 -8.90
N THR A 313 -13.59 -0.28 -9.73
CA THR A 313 -13.00 -1.61 -9.52
C THR A 313 -11.62 -1.54 -8.85
N ALA A 314 -11.12 -2.67 -8.35
CA ALA A 314 -9.75 -2.76 -7.83
C ALA A 314 -8.70 -2.53 -8.92
N ALA A 315 -8.97 -2.98 -10.15
CA ALA A 315 -8.10 -2.81 -11.30
C ALA A 315 -7.97 -1.35 -11.73
N GLU A 316 -9.07 -0.60 -11.80
CA GLU A 316 -9.05 0.83 -12.11
C GLU A 316 -8.26 1.61 -11.04
N ARG A 317 -8.51 1.32 -9.75
CA ARG A 317 -7.76 1.94 -8.64
C ARG A 317 -6.27 1.61 -8.69
N ARG A 318 -5.90 0.40 -9.10
CA ARG A 318 -4.50 0.02 -9.28
C ARG A 318 -3.85 0.80 -10.41
N ALA A 319 -4.51 0.90 -11.57
CA ALA A 319 -3.99 1.62 -12.73
C ALA A 319 -3.79 3.12 -12.41
N SER A 320 -4.81 3.76 -11.80
CA SER A 320 -4.73 5.14 -11.32
C SER A 320 -3.62 5.34 -10.28
N ARG A 321 -3.52 4.45 -9.27
CA ARG A 321 -2.44 4.50 -8.28
C ARG A 321 -1.06 4.47 -8.92
N VAL A 322 -0.81 3.50 -9.81
CA VAL A 322 0.53 3.30 -10.41
C VAL A 322 0.91 4.47 -11.29
N GLU A 323 -0.02 4.99 -12.11
CA GLU A 323 0.19 6.19 -12.92
C GLU A 323 0.50 7.40 -12.04
N LEU A 324 -0.37 7.70 -11.08
CA LEU A 324 -0.25 8.91 -10.26
C LEU A 324 1.01 8.88 -9.38
N TRP A 325 1.35 7.73 -8.81
CA TRP A 325 2.49 7.58 -7.91
C TRP A 325 3.81 8.00 -8.56
N ALA A 326 4.03 7.59 -9.81
CA ALA A 326 5.22 7.92 -10.59
C ALA A 326 5.39 9.43 -10.86
N HIS A 327 4.36 10.25 -10.60
CA HIS A 327 4.32 11.67 -10.93
C HIS A 327 3.95 12.55 -9.73
N THR A 328 3.99 12.02 -8.51
CA THR A 328 3.60 12.76 -7.29
C THR A 328 4.45 14.02 -7.03
N ASN A 329 5.67 14.09 -7.55
CA ASN A 329 6.53 15.29 -7.52
C ASN A 329 6.00 16.45 -8.38
N GLN A 330 5.06 16.18 -9.28
CA GLN A 330 4.45 17.19 -10.15
C GLN A 330 3.18 17.80 -9.55
N PHE A 331 2.65 17.20 -8.49
CA PHE A 331 1.37 17.63 -7.91
C PHE A 331 1.51 18.96 -7.19
N VAL A 332 0.73 19.95 -7.61
CA VAL A 332 0.53 21.19 -6.89
C VAL A 332 -0.86 21.15 -6.27
N VAL A 333 -0.93 21.19 -4.94
CA VAL A 333 -2.18 21.27 -4.20
C VAL A 333 -2.26 22.65 -3.55
N ALA A 334 -3.34 23.37 -3.82
CA ALA A 334 -3.60 24.68 -3.24
C ALA A 334 -4.86 24.67 -2.38
N ARG A 335 -4.79 25.36 -1.24
CA ARG A 335 -5.91 25.46 -0.30
C ARG A 335 -6.28 26.92 -0.15
N GLY A 336 -7.55 27.24 -0.39
CA GLY A 336 -8.06 28.59 -0.26
C GLY A 336 -8.88 28.78 1.01
N VAL A 337 -9.96 28.03 1.18
CA VAL A 337 -10.87 28.19 2.32
C VAL A 337 -11.18 26.82 2.86
N ASN A 338 -10.82 26.49 4.09
CA ASN A 338 -11.30 25.27 4.77
C ASN A 338 -11.75 25.68 6.17
N GLU A 339 -12.98 26.19 6.27
CA GLU A 339 -13.53 26.62 7.55
C GLU A 339 -14.07 25.42 8.34
N PRO A 340 -14.17 25.48 9.67
CA PRO A 340 -14.77 24.38 10.43
C PRO A 340 -16.25 24.12 10.05
N VAL A 341 -16.93 25.09 9.45
CA VAL A 341 -18.31 24.98 8.96
C VAL A 341 -18.50 25.89 7.75
N GLY A 342 -19.29 25.44 6.76
CA GLY A 342 -19.86 26.31 5.75
C GLY A 342 -19.25 26.14 4.36
N MET A 343 -17.91 26.13 4.25
CA MET A 343 -17.26 26.09 2.94
C MET A 343 -15.85 25.47 2.98
N ALA A 344 -15.55 24.67 1.96
CA ALA A 344 -14.22 24.23 1.57
C ALA A 344 -13.92 24.64 0.12
N LEU A 345 -12.70 25.09 -0.17
CA LEU A 345 -12.18 25.45 -1.48
C LEU A 345 -10.72 25.00 -1.57
N ASN A 346 -10.46 24.08 -2.49
CA ASN A 346 -9.13 23.54 -2.77
C ASN A 346 -8.92 23.45 -4.28
N ALA A 347 -7.67 23.51 -4.72
CA ALA A 347 -7.29 23.35 -6.11
C ALA A 347 -6.13 22.37 -6.25
N PHE A 348 -6.00 21.81 -7.44
CA PHE A 348 -5.04 20.81 -7.83
C PHE A 348 -4.54 21.11 -9.25
N SER A 349 -3.24 20.93 -9.47
CA SER A 349 -2.62 21.00 -10.79
C SER A 349 -1.59 19.90 -10.98
N LEU A 350 -1.50 19.42 -12.22
CA LEU A 350 -0.39 18.61 -12.71
C LEU A 350 0.74 19.46 -13.32
N ASP A 351 0.58 20.79 -13.44
CA ASP A 351 1.66 21.68 -13.87
C ASP A 351 2.52 22.09 -12.65
N PRO A 352 3.78 21.65 -12.55
CA PRO A 352 4.66 22.02 -11.45
C PRO A 352 4.87 23.53 -11.34
N GLU A 353 4.78 24.28 -12.44
CA GLU A 353 4.94 25.74 -12.45
C GLU A 353 3.80 26.46 -11.72
N ASP A 354 2.64 25.81 -11.58
CA ASP A 354 1.50 26.40 -10.87
C ASP A 354 1.78 26.59 -9.37
N TYR A 355 2.81 25.94 -8.81
CA TYR A 355 3.23 26.21 -7.43
C TYR A 355 3.62 27.68 -7.26
N ASP A 356 4.46 28.21 -8.15
CA ASP A 356 4.89 29.61 -8.09
C ASP A 356 3.77 30.57 -8.52
N ARG A 357 2.91 30.17 -9.46
CA ARG A 357 1.78 31.00 -9.93
C ARG A 357 0.68 31.14 -8.88
N TRP A 358 0.42 30.08 -8.10
CA TRP A 358 -0.67 30.05 -7.14
C TRP A 358 -0.23 30.37 -5.71
N ARG A 359 1.04 30.16 -5.33
CA ARG A 359 1.47 30.48 -3.96
C ARG A 359 1.27 31.97 -3.70
N SER A 360 0.52 32.28 -2.65
CA SER A 360 0.17 33.65 -2.28
C SER A 360 -0.75 34.38 -3.27
N LEU A 361 -1.33 33.70 -4.26
CA LEU A 361 -2.35 34.29 -5.13
C LEU A 361 -3.62 34.54 -4.31
N GLU A 362 -4.14 35.76 -4.34
CA GLU A 362 -5.40 36.11 -3.68
C GLU A 362 -6.55 35.26 -4.20
N ILE A 363 -7.37 34.71 -3.30
CA ILE A 363 -8.44 33.76 -3.65
C ILE A 363 -9.46 34.41 -4.59
N ASP A 364 -9.80 35.67 -4.38
CA ASP A 364 -10.72 36.40 -5.25
C ASP A 364 -10.14 36.62 -6.66
N THR A 365 -8.83 36.85 -6.75
CA THR A 365 -8.12 36.95 -8.03
C THR A 365 -8.09 35.59 -8.73
N PHE A 366 -7.80 34.51 -8.00
CA PHE A 366 -7.86 33.14 -8.54
C PHE A 366 -9.24 32.81 -9.10
N LEU A 367 -10.31 33.10 -8.34
CA LEU A 367 -11.68 32.86 -8.80
C LEU A 367 -12.03 33.72 -10.03
N GLN A 368 -11.58 34.98 -10.08
CA GLN A 368 -11.80 35.83 -11.26
C GLN A 368 -11.07 35.30 -12.51
N GLN A 369 -9.85 34.77 -12.34
CA GLN A 369 -9.11 34.12 -13.43
C GLN A 369 -9.87 32.88 -13.93
N LYS A 370 -10.37 32.03 -13.02
CA LYS A 370 -11.13 30.83 -13.38
C LYS A 370 -12.46 31.13 -14.06
N GLU A 371 -13.17 32.16 -13.62
CA GLU A 371 -14.39 32.66 -14.28
C GLU A 371 -14.13 33.04 -15.74
N ASN A 372 -13.02 33.76 -16.00
CA ASN A 372 -12.62 34.13 -17.35
C ASN A 372 -12.14 32.92 -18.18
N GLU A 373 -11.35 32.02 -17.59
CA GLU A 373 -10.80 30.83 -18.27
C GLU A 373 -11.87 29.81 -18.64
N LEU A 374 -12.87 29.62 -17.78
CA LEU A 374 -13.91 28.60 -17.96
C LEU A 374 -15.16 29.16 -18.64
N GLU A 375 -15.25 30.48 -18.81
CA GLU A 375 -16.43 31.20 -19.30
C GLU A 375 -17.69 30.85 -18.48
N LEU A 376 -17.55 30.84 -17.14
CA LEU A 376 -18.62 30.48 -16.19
C LEU A 376 -18.84 31.57 -15.14
N ASP A 377 -20.09 31.84 -14.78
CA ASP A 377 -20.43 32.72 -13.66
C ASP A 377 -20.13 32.05 -12.31
N LEU A 378 -19.18 32.61 -11.55
CA LEU A 378 -18.80 32.14 -10.21
C LEU A 378 -19.34 33.05 -9.09
N SER A 379 -20.32 33.89 -9.37
CA SER A 379 -20.89 34.85 -8.42
C SER A 379 -21.40 34.22 -7.12
N GLU A 380 -22.02 33.04 -7.18
CA GLU A 380 -22.45 32.29 -5.99
C GLU A 380 -21.26 31.90 -5.10
N ILE A 381 -20.21 31.33 -5.71
CA ILE A 381 -19.00 30.91 -5.00
C ILE A 381 -18.30 32.12 -4.37
N ARG A 382 -18.24 33.26 -5.08
CA ARG A 382 -17.68 34.52 -4.55
C ARG A 382 -18.53 35.09 -3.40
N ALA A 383 -19.86 35.02 -3.50
CA ALA A 383 -20.75 35.46 -2.43
C ALA A 383 -20.61 34.60 -1.16
N LEU A 384 -20.47 33.29 -1.33
CA LEU A 384 -20.15 32.36 -0.23
C LEU A 384 -18.79 32.72 0.37
N ARG A 385 -17.75 32.85 -0.47
CA ARG A 385 -16.40 33.21 -0.07
C ARG A 385 -16.37 34.50 0.76
N ARG A 386 -17.09 35.56 0.39
CA ARG A 386 -17.15 36.82 1.16
C ARG A 386 -17.65 36.65 2.61
N ARG A 387 -18.39 35.57 2.91
CA ARG A 387 -18.85 35.25 4.28
C ARG A 387 -17.78 34.53 5.12
N HIS A 388 -16.65 34.16 4.51
CA HIS A 388 -15.56 33.41 5.13
C HIS A 388 -14.27 34.20 4.97
N SER A 389 -13.50 34.43 6.04
CA SER A 389 -12.36 35.38 6.00
C SER A 389 -11.03 34.81 6.46
N ARG A 390 -10.94 33.51 6.76
CA ARG A 390 -9.77 32.94 7.45
C ARG A 390 -8.47 32.95 6.65
N PHE A 391 -8.54 32.83 5.34
CA PHE A 391 -7.38 32.97 4.44
C PHE A 391 -7.70 34.02 3.39
N GLN A 392 -6.75 34.86 3.01
CA GLN A 392 -6.92 35.82 1.91
C GLN A 392 -6.38 35.25 0.59
N SER A 393 -5.26 34.54 0.67
CA SER A 393 -4.57 33.91 -0.45
C SER A 393 -4.50 32.39 -0.36
N LEU A 394 -4.25 31.76 -1.51
CA LEU A 394 -4.01 30.33 -1.63
C LEU A 394 -2.71 29.93 -0.95
N ARG A 395 -2.77 28.84 -0.17
CA ARG A 395 -1.60 28.15 0.37
C ARG A 395 -1.32 26.93 -0.49
N CYS A 396 -0.19 26.94 -1.17
CA CYS A 396 0.23 25.89 -2.07
C CYS A 396 1.25 24.99 -1.41
N ASP A 397 1.13 23.70 -1.72
CA ASP A 397 2.02 22.66 -1.28
C ASP A 397 2.33 21.76 -2.48
N GLN A 398 3.59 21.33 -2.56
CA GLN A 398 4.11 20.44 -3.58
C GLN A 398 5.21 19.59 -2.94
N ILE A 399 5.35 18.34 -3.38
CA ILE A 399 6.55 17.57 -3.03
C ILE A 399 7.74 18.21 -3.75
N LYS A 400 8.61 18.89 -3.00
CA LYS A 400 9.77 19.59 -3.58
C LYS A 400 10.67 18.60 -4.31
N PRO A 401 10.96 18.80 -5.61
CA PRO A 401 12.03 18.07 -6.29
C PRO A 401 13.35 18.27 -5.52
N ASN A 402 14.14 17.21 -5.41
CA ASN A 402 15.51 17.33 -4.90
C ASN A 402 16.53 17.11 -6.03
N ALA A 403 17.79 17.47 -5.81
CA ALA A 403 18.86 17.38 -6.82
C ALA A 403 19.10 15.97 -7.39
N ASN A 404 18.63 14.91 -6.72
CA ASN A 404 18.75 13.52 -7.13
C ASN A 404 17.45 12.93 -7.71
N THR A 405 16.37 13.72 -7.76
CA THR A 405 15.11 13.29 -8.36
C THR A 405 15.29 13.37 -9.86
N LYS A 406 15.39 12.22 -10.54
CA LYS A 406 15.33 12.22 -12.01
C LYS A 406 13.96 12.77 -12.41
N GLU A 407 13.94 13.87 -13.15
CA GLU A 407 12.71 14.38 -13.73
C GLU A 407 12.23 13.39 -14.80
N GLY A 408 11.19 12.62 -14.44
CA GLY A 408 10.45 11.81 -15.39
C GLY A 408 9.65 12.69 -16.37
N PRO A 409 9.01 12.09 -17.39
CA PRO A 409 8.13 12.82 -18.27
C PRO A 409 7.01 13.52 -17.49
N LEU A 410 6.57 14.68 -17.99
CA LEU A 410 5.46 15.41 -17.39
C LEU A 410 4.14 14.68 -17.65
N LEU A 411 3.39 14.40 -16.59
CA LEU A 411 2.03 13.89 -16.68
C LEU A 411 1.10 15.07 -16.91
N ARG A 412 0.69 15.30 -18.16
CA ARG A 412 -0.20 16.42 -18.50
C ARG A 412 -1.64 16.15 -18.06
N THR A 413 -2.09 14.92 -18.22
CA THR A 413 -3.45 14.47 -17.90
C THR A 413 -3.37 13.11 -17.22
N ALA A 414 -4.19 12.86 -16.18
CA ALA A 414 -4.32 11.55 -15.57
C ALA A 414 -5.16 10.63 -16.47
N SER A 415 -4.48 9.81 -17.29
CA SER A 415 -5.14 8.93 -18.26
C SER A 415 -5.93 7.80 -17.62
N GLN A 416 -5.64 7.47 -16.36
CA GLN A 416 -6.37 6.50 -15.55
C GLN A 416 -7.35 7.17 -14.59
N GLY A 417 -7.53 8.49 -14.67
CA GLY A 417 -8.34 9.28 -13.76
C GLY A 417 -7.69 9.50 -12.39
N LEU A 418 -8.26 10.40 -11.60
CA LEU A 418 -7.83 10.70 -10.24
C LEU A 418 -9.01 11.07 -9.35
N ALA A 419 -8.81 11.03 -8.04
CA ALA A 419 -9.78 11.50 -7.08
C ALA A 419 -9.19 12.61 -6.22
N LEU A 420 -9.94 13.68 -6.02
CA LEU A 420 -9.63 14.71 -5.04
C LEU A 420 -10.47 14.45 -3.79
N ARG A 421 -9.86 14.45 -2.60
CA ARG A 421 -10.63 14.29 -1.35
C ARG A 421 -10.42 15.46 -0.41
N LEU A 422 -11.51 15.81 0.25
CA LEU A 422 -11.54 16.76 1.35
C LEU A 422 -11.95 16.02 2.62
N ARG A 423 -11.13 16.12 3.67
CA ARG A 423 -11.50 15.68 5.02
C ARG A 423 -12.16 16.85 5.73
N LEU A 424 -13.47 16.78 5.84
CA LEU A 424 -14.29 17.77 6.51
C LEU A 424 -14.49 17.42 7.99
N PRO A 425 -14.88 18.41 8.82
CA PRO A 425 -15.19 18.23 10.23
C PRO A 425 -16.20 17.12 10.51
N ASN A 426 -16.19 16.65 11.77
CA ASN A 426 -16.86 15.43 12.15
C ASN A 426 -18.34 15.44 11.82
N ARG A 427 -18.79 14.37 11.14
CA ARG A 427 -20.19 14.13 10.75
C ARG A 427 -20.86 15.30 9.99
N SER A 428 -20.08 16.03 9.20
CA SER A 428 -20.59 17.09 8.33
C SER A 428 -21.55 16.55 7.27
N THR A 429 -22.63 17.28 7.00
CA THR A 429 -23.57 17.00 5.90
C THR A 429 -23.20 17.86 4.70
N ILE A 430 -22.87 17.22 3.57
CA ILE A 430 -22.57 17.91 2.31
C ILE A 430 -23.85 18.55 1.77
N ARG A 431 -23.78 19.82 1.37
CA ARG A 431 -24.90 20.57 0.80
C ARG A 431 -24.80 20.70 -0.71
N ARG A 432 -23.66 21.19 -1.21
CA ARG A 432 -23.36 21.33 -2.64
C ARG A 432 -21.87 21.14 -2.89
N VAL A 433 -21.54 20.60 -4.05
CA VAL A 433 -20.17 20.39 -4.52
C VAL A 433 -20.06 20.92 -5.94
N TRP A 434 -18.99 21.63 -6.22
CA TRP A 434 -18.63 22.10 -7.56
C TRP A 434 -17.23 21.61 -7.90
N LEU A 435 -17.04 21.19 -9.14
CA LEU A 435 -15.75 20.97 -9.77
C LEU A 435 -15.62 21.95 -10.92
N ASP A 436 -14.59 22.79 -10.89
CA ASP A 436 -14.36 23.83 -11.91
C ASP A 436 -15.57 24.72 -12.14
N GLY A 437 -16.23 25.13 -11.04
CA GLY A 437 -17.42 25.97 -11.07
C GLY A 437 -18.71 25.26 -11.50
N ARG A 438 -18.66 24.00 -11.94
CA ARG A 438 -19.82 23.23 -12.38
C ARG A 438 -20.37 22.39 -11.22
N PRO A 439 -21.70 22.40 -10.96
CA PRO A 439 -22.30 21.56 -9.93
C PRO A 439 -22.06 20.07 -10.22
N MET A 440 -21.70 19.33 -9.18
CA MET A 440 -21.50 17.88 -9.23
C MET A 440 -22.72 17.15 -8.68
N ALA A 441 -23.04 15.99 -9.27
CA ALA A 441 -24.04 15.07 -8.75
C ALA A 441 -23.40 13.99 -7.87
N LEU A 442 -24.21 13.35 -7.01
CA LEU A 442 -23.80 12.14 -6.30
C LEU A 442 -23.60 11.01 -7.32
N SER A 443 -22.35 10.53 -7.46
CA SER A 443 -22.00 9.40 -8.34
C SER A 443 -20.61 8.86 -7.98
N SER A 444 -20.48 7.53 -7.99
CA SER A 444 -19.24 6.80 -7.69
C SER A 444 -18.23 6.76 -8.84
N GLY A 445 -18.60 7.22 -10.04
CA GLY A 445 -17.74 7.18 -11.23
C GLY A 445 -17.34 8.57 -11.74
N ASP A 446 -18.29 9.48 -11.88
CA ASP A 446 -18.09 10.80 -12.52
C ASP A 446 -18.70 11.94 -11.69
N GLY A 447 -18.99 11.65 -10.42
CA GLY A 447 -19.62 12.55 -9.46
C GLY A 447 -18.77 12.83 -8.24
N TYR A 448 -19.46 13.08 -7.13
CA TYR A 448 -18.87 13.02 -5.81
C TYR A 448 -19.54 11.95 -4.94
N GLU A 449 -18.82 11.50 -3.93
CA GLU A 449 -19.33 10.66 -2.85
C GLU A 449 -18.89 11.20 -1.50
N SER A 450 -19.62 10.88 -0.44
CA SER A 450 -19.20 11.22 0.90
C SER A 450 -19.55 10.13 1.90
N TRP A 451 -18.68 9.93 2.89
CA TRP A 451 -18.90 8.97 3.97
C TRP A 451 -18.30 9.46 5.27
N HIS A 452 -18.74 8.86 6.38
CA HIS A 452 -18.17 9.10 7.70
C HIS A 452 -17.16 8.01 8.05
N THR A 453 -15.98 8.42 8.50
CA THR A 453 -14.96 7.48 8.99
C THR A 453 -15.32 6.95 10.37
N ALA A 454 -14.72 5.84 10.78
CA ALA A 454 -14.88 5.31 12.14
C ALA A 454 -14.44 6.33 13.22
N SER A 455 -13.46 7.19 12.90
CA SER A 455 -13.00 8.29 13.76
C SER A 455 -13.92 9.53 13.77
N GLY A 456 -14.99 9.52 12.96
CA GLY A 456 -16.03 10.54 12.95
C GLY A 456 -15.88 11.63 11.89
N PHE A 457 -14.74 11.71 11.19
CA PHE A 457 -14.54 12.69 10.11
C PHE A 457 -15.49 12.41 8.94
N THR A 458 -15.80 13.43 8.16
CA THR A 458 -16.49 13.25 6.88
C THR A 458 -15.47 13.34 5.76
N VAL A 459 -15.40 12.32 4.92
CA VAL A 459 -14.60 12.38 3.69
C VAL A 459 -15.55 12.70 2.55
N LEU A 460 -15.23 13.74 1.79
CA LEU A 460 -15.82 14.06 0.50
C LEU A 460 -14.81 13.65 -0.57
N GLN A 461 -15.19 12.80 -1.52
CA GLN A 461 -14.38 12.41 -2.67
C GLN A 461 -15.04 12.93 -3.94
N ILE A 462 -14.24 13.57 -4.79
CA ILE A 462 -14.62 14.04 -6.12
C ILE A 462 -13.92 13.11 -7.11
N ASN A 463 -14.70 12.41 -7.90
CA ASN A 463 -14.24 11.42 -8.87
C ASN A 463 -14.02 12.12 -10.21
N ILE A 464 -12.77 12.14 -10.67
CA ILE A 464 -12.39 12.74 -11.96
C ILE A 464 -12.00 11.58 -12.88
N PRO A 465 -12.89 11.16 -13.80
CA PRO A 465 -12.67 9.99 -14.64
C PRO A 465 -11.50 10.20 -15.61
N PRO A 466 -11.01 9.12 -16.24
CA PRO A 466 -10.02 9.16 -17.31
C PRO A 466 -10.28 10.26 -18.34
N GLN A 467 -9.26 11.05 -18.64
CA GLN A 467 -9.30 12.05 -19.69
C GLN A 467 -8.24 11.74 -20.75
N ALA A 468 -8.59 11.96 -22.01
CA ALA A 468 -7.62 11.87 -23.09
C ALA A 468 -6.59 12.99 -22.96
N ASP A 469 -5.33 12.71 -23.27
CA ASP A 469 -4.31 13.76 -23.31
C ASP A 469 -4.60 14.71 -24.46
N VAL A 470 -4.99 15.94 -24.12
CA VAL A 470 -5.24 17.03 -25.07
C VAL A 470 -4.07 18.01 -25.16
N GLY A 471 -2.91 17.65 -24.61
CA GLY A 471 -1.67 18.46 -24.63
C GLY A 471 -1.62 19.58 -23.58
N LEU A 472 -2.69 19.78 -22.82
CA LEU A 472 -2.80 20.77 -21.75
C LEU A 472 -2.64 20.11 -20.38
N PHE A 473 -2.07 20.85 -19.43
CA PHE A 473 -2.01 20.39 -18.04
C PHE A 473 -3.39 20.44 -17.39
N GLN A 474 -3.79 19.31 -16.83
CA GLN A 474 -5.00 19.13 -16.05
C GLN A 474 -4.92 19.97 -14.77
N ARG A 475 -5.94 20.81 -14.58
CA ARG A 475 -6.11 21.70 -13.44
C ARG A 475 -7.55 21.61 -12.96
N HIS A 476 -7.73 21.49 -11.66
CA HIS A 476 -9.03 21.41 -11.05
C HIS A 476 -9.12 22.29 -9.83
N PHE A 477 -10.29 22.87 -9.57
CA PHE A 477 -10.63 23.37 -8.24
C PHE A 477 -11.99 22.84 -7.79
N VAL A 478 -12.07 22.52 -6.52
CA VAL A 478 -13.23 21.98 -5.85
C VAL A 478 -13.74 23.02 -4.86
N VAL A 479 -15.03 23.27 -4.91
CA VAL A 479 -15.75 24.00 -3.86
C VAL A 479 -16.79 23.08 -3.26
N ALA A 480 -16.90 23.04 -1.94
CA ALA A 480 -17.95 22.31 -1.25
C ALA A 480 -18.55 23.18 -0.15
N THR A 481 -19.88 23.14 -0.01
CA THR A 481 -20.58 23.69 1.15
C THR A 481 -21.09 22.55 2.01
N TYR A 482 -21.05 22.74 3.32
CA TYR A 482 -21.43 21.72 4.28
C TYR A 482 -21.82 22.32 5.62
N GLU A 483 -22.60 21.56 6.36
CA GLU A 483 -22.98 21.88 7.74
C GLU A 483 -22.35 20.86 8.67
N ALA A 484 -21.66 21.34 9.71
CA ALA A 484 -21.25 20.46 10.80
C ALA A 484 -22.41 20.27 11.77
N PRO A 485 -22.49 19.12 12.47
CA PRO A 485 -23.42 18.94 13.57
C PRO A 485 -23.19 20.04 14.62
N ARG A 486 -24.28 20.55 15.21
CA ARG A 486 -24.17 21.42 16.37
C ARG A 486 -23.59 20.62 17.54
N THR A 487 -22.32 20.83 17.87
CA THR A 487 -21.76 20.39 19.13
C THR A 487 -22.18 21.38 20.22
N ASP A 488 -23.29 21.07 20.91
CA ASP A 488 -23.59 21.74 22.17
C ASP A 488 -22.61 21.22 23.24
N LEU A 489 -21.57 21.99 23.52
CA LEU A 489 -20.63 21.71 24.62
C LEU A 489 -21.34 21.58 25.98
N GLY A 490 -22.54 22.15 26.14
CA GLY A 490 -23.38 22.02 27.32
C GLY A 490 -23.91 20.61 27.56
N SER A 491 -23.97 19.76 26.52
CA SER A 491 -24.42 18.37 26.61
C SER A 491 -23.32 17.37 27.02
N LEU A 492 -22.05 17.77 26.96
CA LEU A 492 -20.89 16.94 27.32
C LEU A 492 -20.55 16.98 28.82
N GLY A 493 -21.37 17.64 29.66
CA GLY A 493 -21.14 17.72 31.10
C GLY A 493 -19.87 18.48 31.51
N MET A 494 -19.12 19.06 30.57
CA MET A 494 -17.97 19.92 30.85
C MET A 494 -18.41 21.34 31.17
N ARG A 495 -19.16 21.50 32.27
CA ARG A 495 -19.28 22.79 32.95
C ARG A 495 -18.18 22.87 34.01
N ASN A 496 -17.28 23.83 33.81
CA ASN A 496 -16.46 24.52 34.81
C ASN A 496 -15.64 23.63 35.77
N GLY A 497 -14.36 23.48 35.45
CA GLY A 497 -13.37 22.90 36.36
C GLY A 497 -11.95 23.36 36.07
N LEU A 498 -11.74 24.61 35.66
CA LEU A 498 -10.44 25.27 35.70
C LEU A 498 -10.67 26.73 36.09
N ALA A 499 -10.69 26.95 37.41
CA ALA A 499 -10.35 28.23 38.02
C ALA A 499 -8.89 28.13 38.49
#